data_AF-A0A4Q4Z1H1-F1
#
_entry.id   AF-A0A4Q4Z1H1-F1
#
_cell.length_a   1.000
_cell.length_b   1.000
_cell.length_c   1.000
_cell.angle_alpha   90.00
_cell.angle_beta   90.00
_cell.angle_gamma   90.00
#
_symmetry.space_group_name_H-M   'P 1'
#
loop_
_entity.id
_entity.type
_entity.pdbx_description
1 polymer ?
#
loop_
_entity_poly.entity_id
_entity_poly.type
_entity_poly.pdbx_seq_one_letter_code
_entity_poly.pdbx_strand_id
1 'polypeptide(L)'
;MANSTDQTFEMSLLASRGKTSPVEAGPDPTFADLRWYRWWVYQQIRSQPQRLLLALPNMKCDEESDWHTHFLPLWNKVRELVLVPEPKTINGITDTLVEHGIMSAKDNYDAYQSGKELIFSILGWQTMLYKPDLLSCATGGFNILNEMDGYHGEARVCLNQSPLSGKYDLPSFLLGFGMMLPPRDYCGFDEPDDKKLFSNTKVIISKELNAHVLTKVCGIRLQWVDSLSCHLELDRHSGTLFLYRYPSFCVSSLQRQDTKERRSAIHRCGFERPGSVPWASEEDVTELLQEILLSYRLLFGQSRRSRSLFRRLRPFARIPDEGHDQFLSLICSRKQFNCSITLIEREEYDMAGDFPHLRSRIVRLNSYASSKKPRSIRQLWRDKRDSTAWLAFWSVLIFGSVSILLGVVQTVFQIMQYVLALQQGRA
;
A
#
# COMPACT_ATOMS: atom_id res chain seq x y z
N MET A 1 -66.93 47.15 -25.02
CA MET A 1 -65.70 47.94 -24.73
C MET A 1 -65.29 47.64 -23.29
N ALA A 2 -63.98 47.43 -23.08
CA ALA A 2 -63.24 47.19 -21.83
C ALA A 2 -63.51 45.83 -21.13
N ASN A 3 -62.63 44.82 -21.28
CA ASN A 3 -61.35 44.56 -20.58
C ASN A 3 -61.49 44.28 -19.08
N SER A 4 -61.28 43.02 -18.69
CA SER A 4 -60.53 42.68 -17.49
C SER A 4 -59.81 41.35 -17.69
N THR A 5 -58.48 41.44 -17.65
CA THR A 5 -57.48 40.38 -17.62
C THR A 5 -57.63 39.48 -16.40
N ASP A 6 -57.58 38.16 -16.60
CA ASP A 6 -57.18 37.22 -15.56
C ASP A 6 -56.27 36.12 -16.14
N GLN A 7 -55.18 35.84 -15.43
CA GLN A 7 -54.02 35.11 -15.90
C GLN A 7 -54.27 33.60 -15.99
N THR A 8 -54.04 33.03 -17.18
CA THR A 8 -53.82 31.59 -17.38
C THR A 8 -52.39 31.23 -17.01
N PHE A 9 -52.20 30.53 -15.89
CA PHE A 9 -50.98 29.77 -15.60
C PHE A 9 -51.36 28.29 -15.57
N GLU A 10 -50.97 27.56 -16.61
CA GLU A 10 -51.26 26.14 -16.79
C GLU A 10 -50.56 25.26 -15.74
N MET A 11 -51.32 24.28 -15.23
CA MET A 11 -50.82 23.06 -14.62
C MET A 11 -50.32 22.10 -15.69
N SER A 12 -49.10 21.57 -15.54
CA SER A 12 -48.83 20.16 -15.91
C SER A 12 -47.75 19.56 -15.01
N LEU A 13 -48.20 18.97 -13.90
CA LEU A 13 -47.42 18.02 -13.10
C LEU A 13 -47.23 16.73 -13.90
N LEU A 14 -46.09 16.59 -14.58
CA LEU A 14 -45.64 15.32 -15.12
C LEU A 14 -44.96 14.50 -14.02
N ALA A 15 -45.70 13.52 -13.51
CA ALA A 15 -45.17 12.40 -12.76
C ALA A 15 -44.24 11.56 -13.67
N SER A 16 -42.95 11.86 -13.68
CA SER A 16 -41.94 10.98 -14.25
C SER A 16 -41.56 9.92 -13.23
N ARG A 17 -42.27 8.79 -13.28
CA ARG A 17 -41.89 7.56 -12.58
C ARG A 17 -40.68 6.98 -13.33
N GLY A 18 -39.48 7.41 -12.96
CA GLY A 18 -38.23 6.89 -13.49
C GLY A 18 -38.12 5.39 -13.20
N LYS A 19 -38.39 4.56 -14.21
CA LYS A 19 -37.95 3.16 -14.22
C LYS A 19 -36.43 3.17 -14.34
N THR A 20 -35.74 2.92 -13.24
CA THR A 20 -34.34 2.52 -13.25
C THR A 20 -34.28 1.11 -13.85
N SER A 21 -33.92 1.03 -15.13
CA SER A 21 -33.51 -0.25 -15.72
C SER A 21 -32.22 -0.71 -15.03
N PRO A 22 -32.09 -1.99 -14.61
CA PRO A 22 -30.83 -2.49 -14.11
C PRO A 22 -29.85 -2.54 -15.28
N VAL A 23 -28.78 -1.77 -15.20
CA VAL A 23 -27.62 -1.96 -16.07
C VAL A 23 -27.09 -3.36 -15.76
N GLU A 24 -27.22 -4.30 -16.69
CA GLU A 24 -26.55 -5.60 -16.60
C GLU A 24 -25.04 -5.35 -16.45
N ALA A 25 -24.54 -5.44 -15.23
CA ALA A 25 -23.14 -5.28 -14.94
C ALA A 25 -22.40 -6.52 -15.47
N GLY A 26 -21.68 -6.35 -16.58
CA GLY A 26 -20.74 -7.36 -17.08
C GLY A 26 -19.70 -7.76 -16.01
N PRO A 27 -18.95 -8.86 -16.24
CA PRO A 27 -17.99 -9.38 -15.28
C PRO A 27 -16.98 -8.30 -14.85
N ASP A 28 -16.57 -8.31 -13.58
CA ASP A 28 -15.59 -7.35 -13.07
C ASP A 28 -14.39 -7.26 -14.02
N PRO A 29 -14.18 -6.11 -14.68
CA PRO A 29 -13.14 -5.99 -15.69
C PRO A 29 -11.75 -6.23 -15.10
N THR A 30 -11.58 -6.14 -13.77
CA THR A 30 -10.29 -6.33 -13.09
C THR A 30 -9.79 -7.74 -13.24
N PHE A 31 -10.70 -8.72 -13.32
CA PHE A 31 -10.32 -10.12 -13.56
C PHE A 31 -9.87 -10.37 -15.00
N ALA A 32 -10.31 -9.56 -15.96
CA ALA A 32 -9.82 -9.61 -17.33
C ALA A 32 -8.46 -8.89 -17.46
N ASP A 33 -8.33 -7.73 -16.81
CA ASP A 33 -7.14 -6.88 -16.86
C ASP A 33 -5.95 -7.51 -16.11
N LEU A 34 -6.22 -8.13 -14.95
CA LEU A 34 -5.20 -8.61 -14.00
C LEU A 34 -5.35 -10.10 -13.73
N ARG A 35 -4.63 -10.93 -14.50
CA ARG A 35 -4.64 -12.40 -14.34
C ARG A 35 -4.24 -12.86 -12.93
N TRP A 36 -3.21 -12.23 -12.36
CA TRP A 36 -2.75 -12.54 -11.00
C TRP A 36 -3.81 -12.26 -9.95
N TYR A 37 -4.64 -11.25 -10.16
CA TYR A 37 -5.66 -10.84 -9.20
C TYR A 37 -6.79 -11.87 -9.17
N ARG A 38 -7.25 -12.32 -10.35
CA ARG A 38 -8.21 -13.43 -10.44
C ARG A 38 -7.70 -14.68 -9.72
N TRP A 39 -6.45 -15.08 -9.99
CA TRP A 39 -5.83 -16.21 -9.30
C TRP A 39 -5.76 -15.98 -7.79
N TRP A 40 -5.32 -14.80 -7.36
CA TRP A 40 -5.16 -14.47 -5.95
C TRP A 40 -6.49 -14.49 -5.19
N VAL A 41 -7.57 -13.92 -5.74
CA VAL A 41 -8.91 -13.96 -5.12
C VAL A 41 -9.41 -15.40 -5.05
N TYR A 42 -9.23 -16.20 -6.10
CA TYR A 42 -9.57 -17.63 -6.10
C TYR A 42 -8.86 -18.39 -4.97
N GLN A 43 -7.56 -18.14 -4.76
CA GLN A 43 -6.82 -18.72 -3.64
C GLN A 43 -7.35 -18.23 -2.28
N GLN A 44 -7.74 -16.96 -2.16
CA GLN A 44 -8.29 -16.45 -0.89
C GLN A 44 -9.55 -17.22 -0.52
N ILE A 45 -10.46 -17.46 -1.46
CA ILE A 45 -11.73 -18.16 -1.22
C ILE A 45 -11.53 -19.63 -0.90
N ARG A 46 -10.63 -20.31 -1.61
CA ARG A 46 -10.27 -21.71 -1.29
C ARG A 46 -9.65 -21.87 0.08
N SER A 47 -8.97 -20.85 0.59
CA SER A 47 -8.37 -20.87 1.92
C SER A 47 -9.35 -20.56 3.06
N GLN A 48 -10.59 -20.15 2.77
CA GLN A 48 -11.58 -19.81 3.78
C GLN A 48 -12.27 -21.05 4.38
N PRO A 49 -12.70 -21.00 5.66
CA PRO A 49 -13.42 -22.11 6.27
C PRO A 49 -14.80 -22.31 5.64
N GLN A 50 -15.26 -23.56 5.54
CA GLN A 50 -16.56 -23.91 4.93
C GLN A 50 -17.75 -23.19 5.59
N ARG A 51 -17.64 -22.80 6.86
CA ARG A 51 -18.68 -22.01 7.57
C ARG A 51 -18.99 -20.68 6.88
N LEU A 52 -18.05 -20.11 6.12
CA LEU A 52 -18.26 -18.87 5.37
C LEU A 52 -19.28 -19.04 4.23
N LEU A 53 -19.49 -20.28 3.78
CA LEU A 53 -20.36 -20.62 2.66
C LEU A 53 -21.74 -21.10 3.11
N LEU A 54 -22.09 -21.00 4.38
CA LEU A 54 -23.44 -21.37 4.85
C LEU A 54 -24.53 -20.53 4.16
N ALA A 55 -24.23 -19.27 3.83
CA ALA A 55 -25.09 -18.40 3.03
C ALA A 55 -25.20 -18.82 1.55
N LEU A 56 -24.31 -19.70 1.08
CA LEU A 56 -24.21 -20.22 -0.30
C LEU A 56 -24.21 -21.76 -0.28
N PRO A 57 -25.33 -22.41 0.10
CA PRO A 57 -25.36 -23.85 0.36
C PRO A 57 -25.03 -24.73 -0.85
N ASN A 58 -25.12 -24.19 -2.07
CA ASN A 58 -24.83 -24.91 -3.31
C ASN A 58 -23.36 -24.80 -3.74
N MET A 59 -22.54 -23.97 -3.09
CA MET A 59 -21.15 -23.75 -3.48
C MET A 59 -20.21 -24.71 -2.74
N LYS A 60 -19.47 -25.53 -3.49
CA LYS A 60 -18.35 -26.32 -2.99
C LYS A 60 -17.04 -25.72 -3.51
N CYS A 61 -16.14 -25.32 -2.62
CA CYS A 61 -14.86 -24.66 -2.98
C CYS A 61 -13.86 -25.52 -3.78
N ASP A 62 -14.21 -26.77 -4.09
CA ASP A 62 -13.33 -27.72 -4.76
C ASP A 62 -13.49 -27.73 -6.29
N GLU A 63 -14.61 -27.20 -6.82
CA GLU A 63 -14.88 -27.18 -8.27
C GLU A 63 -14.77 -25.77 -8.87
N GLU A 64 -14.09 -25.65 -10.01
CA GLU A 64 -13.97 -24.37 -10.74
C GLU A 64 -15.31 -23.91 -11.34
N SER A 65 -16.25 -24.84 -11.59
CA SER A 65 -17.63 -24.55 -11.98
C SER A 65 -18.36 -23.69 -10.95
N ASP A 66 -18.16 -23.96 -9.66
CA ASP A 66 -18.85 -23.26 -8.57
C ASP A 66 -18.39 -21.81 -8.41
N TRP A 67 -17.14 -21.53 -8.76
CA TRP A 67 -16.62 -20.17 -8.87
C TRP A 67 -17.46 -19.34 -9.85
N HIS A 68 -17.71 -19.90 -11.03
CA HIS A 68 -18.40 -19.21 -12.10
C HIS A 68 -19.90 -19.10 -11.85
N THR A 69 -20.51 -20.14 -11.31
CA THR A 69 -21.96 -20.23 -11.12
C THR A 69 -22.43 -19.50 -9.86
N HIS A 70 -21.65 -19.52 -8.77
CA HIS A 70 -22.10 -19.02 -7.46
C HIS A 70 -21.31 -17.80 -6.99
N PHE A 71 -19.99 -17.84 -7.05
CA PHE A 71 -19.17 -16.76 -6.49
C PHE A 71 -19.14 -15.50 -7.35
N LEU A 72 -18.91 -15.62 -8.65
CA LEU A 72 -18.81 -14.45 -9.54
C LEU A 72 -20.10 -13.60 -9.58
N PRO A 73 -21.32 -14.17 -9.63
CA PRO A 73 -22.55 -13.39 -9.54
C PRO A 73 -22.64 -12.61 -8.22
N LEU A 74 -22.30 -13.24 -7.09
CA LEU A 74 -22.26 -12.57 -5.79
C LEU A 74 -21.22 -11.44 -5.79
N TRP A 75 -19.99 -11.70 -6.24
CA TRP A 75 -18.93 -10.71 -6.35
C TRP A 75 -19.38 -9.48 -7.15
N ASN A 76 -19.95 -9.71 -8.33
CA ASN A 76 -20.42 -8.64 -9.20
C ASN A 76 -21.57 -7.86 -8.56
N LYS A 77 -22.49 -8.54 -7.86
CA LYS A 77 -23.59 -7.85 -7.19
C LYS A 77 -23.12 -7.02 -5.99
N VAL A 78 -22.19 -7.54 -5.19
CA VAL A 78 -21.55 -6.75 -4.12
C VAL A 78 -20.86 -5.52 -4.71
N ARG A 79 -20.11 -5.70 -5.80
CA ARG A 79 -19.47 -4.58 -6.51
C ARG A 79 -20.50 -3.56 -6.96
N GLU A 80 -21.57 -3.99 -7.62
CA GLU A 80 -22.66 -3.11 -8.08
C GLU A 80 -23.23 -2.28 -6.92
N LEU A 81 -23.54 -2.93 -5.80
CA LEU A 81 -24.10 -2.26 -4.61
C LEU A 81 -23.12 -1.27 -3.97
N VAL A 82 -21.83 -1.60 -3.92
CA VAL A 82 -20.76 -0.72 -3.41
C VAL A 82 -20.54 0.48 -4.33
N LEU A 83 -20.76 0.33 -5.64
CA LEU A 83 -20.56 1.41 -6.60
C LEU A 83 -21.67 2.47 -6.59
N VAL A 84 -22.81 2.19 -5.96
CA VAL A 84 -23.89 3.17 -5.77
C VAL A 84 -23.42 4.27 -4.79
N PRO A 85 -23.62 5.57 -5.10
CA PRO A 85 -23.08 6.69 -4.30
C PRO A 85 -23.60 6.79 -2.85
N GLU A 86 -24.70 6.12 -2.52
CA GLU A 86 -25.30 6.21 -1.19
C GLU A 86 -24.46 5.50 -0.12
N PRO A 87 -24.48 5.96 1.15
CA PRO A 87 -23.82 5.28 2.25
C PRO A 87 -24.25 3.81 2.33
N LYS A 88 -23.29 2.90 2.20
CA LYS A 88 -23.53 1.46 2.31
C LYS A 88 -22.98 0.92 3.61
N THR A 89 -23.66 -0.07 4.15
CA THR A 89 -23.26 -0.79 5.36
C THR A 89 -23.15 -2.27 5.00
N ILE A 90 -22.32 -3.02 5.74
CA ILE A 90 -22.20 -4.48 5.50
C ILE A 90 -23.56 -5.15 5.73
N ASN A 91 -24.29 -4.73 6.76
CA ASN A 91 -25.64 -5.25 7.04
C ASN A 91 -26.59 -4.96 5.87
N GLY A 92 -26.66 -3.72 5.38
CA GLY A 92 -27.57 -3.35 4.30
C GLY A 92 -27.26 -4.03 2.97
N ILE A 93 -25.98 -4.25 2.66
CA ILE A 93 -25.58 -5.07 1.49
C ILE A 93 -26.04 -6.53 1.69
N THR A 94 -25.86 -7.07 2.89
CA THR A 94 -26.29 -8.45 3.23
C THR A 94 -27.81 -8.58 3.08
N ASP A 95 -28.59 -7.66 3.65
CA ASP A 95 -30.05 -7.63 3.58
C ASP A 95 -30.53 -7.60 2.12
N THR A 96 -29.96 -6.71 1.31
CA THR A 96 -30.28 -6.60 -0.12
C THR A 96 -30.04 -7.92 -0.85
N LEU A 97 -28.92 -8.60 -0.58
CA LEU A 97 -28.57 -9.86 -1.24
C LEU A 97 -29.46 -11.03 -0.82
N VAL A 98 -29.93 -11.05 0.43
CA VAL A 98 -30.90 -12.03 0.93
C VAL A 98 -32.29 -11.78 0.33
N GLU A 99 -32.71 -10.52 0.23
CA GLU A 99 -33.98 -10.13 -0.40
C GLU A 99 -34.03 -10.52 -1.89
N HIS A 100 -32.93 -10.35 -2.60
CA HIS A 100 -32.80 -10.73 -4.02
C HIS A 100 -32.58 -12.24 -4.23
N GLY A 101 -32.54 -13.05 -3.16
CA GLY A 101 -32.38 -14.50 -3.24
C GLY A 101 -31.00 -14.97 -3.70
N ILE A 102 -29.98 -14.10 -3.66
CA ILE A 102 -28.60 -14.44 -4.02
C ILE A 102 -27.93 -15.22 -2.88
N MET A 103 -28.30 -14.91 -1.62
CA MET A 103 -27.89 -15.68 -0.44
C MET A 103 -29.10 -16.35 0.21
N SER A 104 -28.90 -17.59 0.66
CA SER A 104 -29.91 -18.34 1.41
C SER A 104 -29.66 -18.18 2.91
N ALA A 105 -30.29 -17.16 3.50
CA ALA A 105 -30.17 -16.87 4.93
C ALA A 105 -31.51 -16.56 5.62
N LYS A 106 -32.64 -16.76 4.95
CA LYS A 106 -33.96 -16.56 5.56
C LYS A 106 -34.09 -17.49 6.77
N ASP A 107 -34.33 -16.89 7.93
CA ASP A 107 -34.57 -17.54 9.24
C ASP A 107 -33.39 -18.36 9.81
N ASN A 108 -32.18 -18.24 9.25
CA ASN A 108 -30.97 -18.87 9.78
C ASN A 108 -29.94 -17.81 10.21
N TYR A 109 -29.83 -17.60 11.52
CA TYR A 109 -28.91 -16.63 12.11
C TYR A 109 -27.45 -16.89 11.72
N ASP A 110 -27.01 -18.15 11.73
CA ASP A 110 -25.63 -18.52 11.41
C ASP A 110 -25.32 -18.30 9.92
N ALA A 111 -26.27 -18.62 9.04
CA ALA A 111 -26.15 -18.33 7.61
C ALA A 111 -26.11 -16.81 7.35
N TYR A 112 -26.88 -16.02 8.09
CA TYR A 112 -26.85 -14.56 7.97
C TYR A 112 -25.51 -13.97 8.46
N GLN A 113 -24.94 -14.46 9.57
CA GLN A 113 -23.60 -14.05 10.01
C GLN A 113 -22.52 -14.46 9.01
N SER A 114 -22.59 -15.69 8.48
CA SER A 114 -21.72 -16.15 7.38
C SER A 114 -21.82 -15.24 6.17
N GLY A 115 -23.03 -14.78 5.81
CA GLY A 115 -23.24 -13.79 4.76
C GLY A 115 -22.47 -12.51 5.03
N LYS A 116 -22.59 -11.93 6.24
CA LYS A 116 -21.86 -10.71 6.62
C LYS A 116 -20.34 -10.88 6.55
N GLU A 117 -19.81 -11.99 7.05
CA GLU A 117 -18.37 -12.31 6.98
C GLU A 117 -17.89 -12.45 5.53
N LEU A 118 -18.74 -12.99 4.64
CA LEU A 118 -18.45 -13.12 3.22
C LEU A 118 -18.45 -11.75 2.51
N ILE A 119 -19.42 -10.88 2.81
CA ILE A 119 -19.43 -9.51 2.28
C ILE A 119 -18.18 -8.74 2.74
N PHE A 120 -17.84 -8.83 4.02
CA PHE A 120 -16.60 -8.26 4.56
C PHE A 120 -15.36 -8.77 3.81
N SER A 121 -15.30 -10.08 3.55
CA SER A 121 -14.19 -10.69 2.81
C SER A 121 -14.10 -10.16 1.38
N ILE A 122 -15.23 -10.10 0.67
CA ILE A 122 -15.31 -9.56 -0.70
C ILE A 122 -14.88 -8.10 -0.73
N LEU A 123 -15.30 -7.28 0.24
CA LEU A 123 -14.88 -5.88 0.35
C LEU A 123 -13.36 -5.74 0.53
N GLY A 124 -12.77 -6.53 1.42
CA GLY A 124 -11.30 -6.57 1.60
C GLY A 124 -10.57 -6.93 0.31
N TRP A 125 -11.06 -7.93 -0.42
CA TRP A 125 -10.48 -8.37 -1.69
C TRP A 125 -10.67 -7.35 -2.82
N GLN A 126 -11.87 -6.77 -2.97
CA GLN A 126 -12.19 -5.76 -3.99
C GLN A 126 -11.40 -4.47 -3.83
N THR A 127 -11.00 -4.14 -2.60
CA THR A 127 -10.28 -2.91 -2.28
C THR A 127 -8.78 -3.13 -2.08
N MET A 128 -8.36 -4.38 -1.86
CA MET A 128 -7.01 -4.76 -1.42
C MET A 128 -6.55 -4.06 -0.13
N LEU A 129 -7.46 -3.43 0.62
CA LEU A 129 -7.10 -2.68 1.84
C LEU A 129 -6.72 -3.63 2.99
N TYR A 130 -7.31 -4.81 3.03
CA TYR A 130 -7.03 -5.82 4.03
C TYR A 130 -7.30 -7.22 3.49
N LYS A 131 -6.73 -8.21 4.17
CA LYS A 131 -7.12 -9.61 4.03
C LYS A 131 -7.97 -10.01 5.23
N PRO A 132 -9.13 -10.66 5.04
CA PRO A 132 -9.90 -11.19 6.16
C PRO A 132 -9.13 -12.33 6.84
N ASP A 133 -9.24 -12.43 8.17
CA ASP A 133 -8.81 -13.60 8.94
C ASP A 133 -10.01 -14.30 9.55
N LEU A 134 -10.43 -15.38 8.91
CA LEU A 134 -11.59 -16.16 9.34
C LEU A 134 -11.20 -17.48 10.01
N LEU A 135 -9.91 -17.81 10.11
CA LEU A 135 -9.45 -19.05 10.73
C LEU A 135 -9.18 -18.87 12.22
N SER A 136 -8.69 -17.69 12.61
CA SER A 136 -8.23 -17.44 13.98
C SER A 136 -9.34 -17.05 14.98
N CYS A 137 -10.61 -16.93 14.56
CA CYS A 137 -11.64 -16.26 15.39
C CYS A 137 -12.90 -17.07 15.69
N ALA A 138 -13.53 -16.69 16.81
CA ALA A 138 -14.89 -17.00 17.20
C ALA A 138 -15.90 -16.31 16.24
N THR A 139 -17.01 -16.98 15.99
CA THR A 139 -18.02 -16.62 14.99
C THR A 139 -18.57 -15.20 15.19
N GLY A 140 -18.73 -14.42 14.11
CA GLY A 140 -19.48 -13.16 14.08
C GLY A 140 -18.66 -11.87 14.10
N GLY A 141 -17.36 -11.91 14.42
CA GLY A 141 -16.50 -10.71 14.41
C GLY A 141 -15.89 -10.40 13.04
N PHE A 142 -15.55 -9.14 12.78
CA PHE A 142 -14.79 -8.75 11.59
C PHE A 142 -13.31 -8.70 11.92
N ASN A 143 -12.51 -9.57 11.30
CA ASN A 143 -11.09 -9.72 11.63
C ASN A 143 -10.23 -9.58 10.39
N ILE A 144 -9.11 -8.87 10.51
CA ILE A 144 -8.12 -8.72 9.45
C ILE A 144 -6.85 -9.48 9.80
N LEU A 145 -6.25 -10.09 8.78
CA LEU A 145 -5.02 -10.87 8.90
C LEU A 145 -3.86 -9.99 9.34
N ASN A 146 -3.12 -10.47 10.33
CA ASN A 146 -1.88 -9.84 10.79
C ASN A 146 -0.74 -10.09 9.80
N GLU A 147 -0.60 -9.23 8.80
CA GLU A 147 0.49 -9.32 7.80
C GLU A 147 1.80 -8.64 8.25
N MET A 148 1.77 -7.91 9.37
CA MET A 148 2.89 -7.12 9.87
C MET A 148 3.55 -7.76 11.11
N ASP A 149 3.41 -9.08 11.27
CA ASP A 149 4.06 -9.88 12.33
C ASP A 149 3.86 -9.32 13.75
N GLY A 150 2.68 -8.75 14.04
CA GLY A 150 2.35 -8.17 15.34
C GLY A 150 2.68 -6.68 15.49
N TYR A 151 3.26 -6.06 14.45
CA TYR A 151 3.37 -4.61 14.39
C TYR A 151 2.01 -3.97 14.12
N HIS A 152 1.63 -3.01 14.97
CA HIS A 152 0.42 -2.22 14.83
C HIS A 152 0.81 -0.79 14.44
N GLY A 153 0.76 -0.52 13.14
CA GLY A 153 1.00 0.81 12.56
C GLY A 153 -0.27 1.66 12.52
N GLU A 154 -0.14 2.87 11.97
CA GLU A 154 -1.25 3.82 11.83
C GLU A 154 -2.41 3.25 10.99
N ALA A 155 -2.13 2.42 9.98
CA ALA A 155 -3.18 1.80 9.16
C ALA A 155 -3.95 0.67 9.87
N ARG A 156 -3.36 0.03 10.89
CA ARG A 156 -3.90 -1.18 11.53
C ARG A 156 -3.70 -1.13 13.05
N VAL A 157 -4.37 -0.17 13.66
CA VAL A 157 -4.42 -0.01 15.12
C VAL A 157 -5.13 -1.19 15.77
N CYS A 158 -6.24 -1.64 15.16
CA CYS A 158 -7.02 -2.78 15.59
C CYS A 158 -7.12 -3.82 14.46
N LEU A 159 -7.01 -5.10 14.80
CA LEU A 159 -7.19 -6.19 13.83
C LEU A 159 -8.58 -6.84 13.90
N ASN A 160 -9.40 -6.45 14.88
CA ASN A 160 -10.71 -7.02 15.11
C ASN A 160 -11.73 -5.90 15.37
N GLN A 161 -12.97 -6.16 14.97
CA GLN A 161 -14.13 -5.34 15.27
C GLN A 161 -15.34 -6.19 15.62
N SER A 162 -16.23 -5.61 16.41
CA SER A 162 -17.47 -6.26 16.85
C SER A 162 -18.42 -6.56 15.67
N PRO A 163 -19.20 -7.65 15.74
CA PRO A 163 -20.28 -7.94 14.78
C PRO A 163 -21.24 -6.77 14.54
N LEU A 164 -21.44 -5.94 15.57
CA LEU A 164 -22.33 -4.78 15.54
C LEU A 164 -21.79 -3.64 14.67
N SER A 165 -20.49 -3.62 14.37
CA SER A 165 -19.88 -2.59 13.53
C SER A 165 -20.37 -2.63 12.08
N GLY A 166 -20.95 -3.74 11.63
CA GLY A 166 -21.49 -3.87 10.27
C GLY A 166 -22.66 -2.94 9.94
N LYS A 167 -23.21 -2.23 10.94
CA LYS A 167 -24.25 -1.20 10.77
C LYS A 167 -23.71 0.17 10.37
N TYR A 168 -22.42 0.42 10.54
CA TYR A 168 -21.79 1.68 10.17
C TYR A 168 -21.58 1.73 8.66
N ASP A 169 -21.55 2.95 8.10
CA ASP A 169 -21.17 3.16 6.72
C ASP A 169 -19.73 2.65 6.46
N LEU A 170 -19.42 2.28 5.22
CA LEU A 170 -18.13 1.68 4.88
C LEU A 170 -16.92 2.52 5.33
N PRO A 171 -16.84 3.85 5.08
CA PRO A 171 -15.76 4.68 5.62
C PRO A 171 -15.62 4.57 7.14
N SER A 172 -16.70 4.78 7.90
CA SER A 172 -16.69 4.70 9.37
C SER A 172 -16.33 3.29 9.88
N PHE A 173 -16.82 2.26 9.21
CA PHE A 173 -16.50 0.86 9.51
C PHE A 173 -15.00 0.59 9.32
N LEU A 174 -14.43 1.01 8.19
CA LEU A 174 -13.02 0.78 7.88
C LEU A 174 -12.09 1.57 8.81
N LEU A 175 -12.46 2.80 9.16
CA LEU A 175 -11.74 3.61 10.14
C LEU A 175 -11.61 2.91 11.51
N GLY A 176 -12.57 2.06 11.87
CA GLY A 176 -12.52 1.26 13.10
C GLY A 176 -11.32 0.31 13.21
N PHE A 177 -10.65 -0.03 12.11
CA PHE A 177 -9.40 -0.81 12.12
C PHE A 177 -8.14 0.08 12.21
N GLY A 178 -8.23 1.34 11.82
CA GLY A 178 -7.11 2.27 11.71
C GLY A 178 -7.18 3.13 10.45
N MET A 179 -6.13 3.91 10.21
CA MET A 179 -6.02 4.85 9.08
C MET A 179 -5.61 4.15 7.78
N MET A 180 -6.47 3.25 7.29
CA MET A 180 -6.21 2.52 6.04
C MET A 180 -6.20 3.44 4.81
N LEU A 181 -7.04 4.47 4.83
CA LEU A 181 -7.13 5.50 3.81
C LEU A 181 -6.89 6.88 4.47
N PRO A 182 -5.63 7.32 4.57
CA PRO A 182 -5.32 8.62 5.14
C PRO A 182 -5.87 9.75 4.26
N PRO A 183 -6.44 10.81 4.84
CA PRO A 183 -6.67 12.06 4.11
C PRO A 183 -5.35 12.78 3.82
N ARG A 184 -5.41 13.79 2.96
CA ARG A 184 -4.29 14.66 2.66
C ARG A 184 -3.65 15.26 3.92
N ASP A 185 -2.31 15.25 3.95
CA ASP A 185 -1.48 15.79 5.04
C ASP A 185 -1.75 15.19 6.43
N TYR A 186 -2.28 13.97 6.48
CA TYR A 186 -2.48 13.25 7.73
C TYR A 186 -1.15 13.03 8.48
N CYS A 187 -1.16 13.33 9.77
CA CYS A 187 -0.02 13.16 10.67
C CYS A 187 -0.29 12.02 11.65
N GLY A 188 0.26 10.83 11.37
CA GLY A 188 0.17 9.65 12.24
C GLY A 188 1.19 9.62 13.38
N PHE A 189 1.67 10.78 13.84
CA PHE A 189 2.61 10.86 14.97
C PHE A 189 1.89 11.31 16.23
N ASP A 190 2.08 10.58 17.33
CA ASP A 190 1.48 10.93 18.62
C ASP A 190 2.33 11.97 19.38
N GLU A 191 3.65 11.76 19.40
CA GLU A 191 4.60 12.57 20.16
C GLU A 191 4.81 13.97 19.55
N PRO A 192 4.94 15.02 20.39
CA PRO A 192 5.05 16.41 19.92
C PRO A 192 6.34 16.67 19.13
N ASP A 193 7.45 16.01 19.46
CA ASP A 193 8.70 16.17 18.72
C ASP A 193 8.64 15.49 17.34
N ASP A 194 7.99 14.33 17.25
CA ASP A 194 7.74 13.66 15.98
C ASP A 194 6.74 14.46 15.10
N LYS A 195 5.77 15.17 15.70
CA LYS A 195 4.93 16.14 14.98
C LYS A 195 5.72 17.31 14.41
N LYS A 196 6.70 17.85 15.15
CA LYS A 196 7.63 18.86 14.61
C LYS A 196 8.45 18.30 13.45
N LEU A 197 8.86 17.03 13.55
CA LEU A 197 9.60 16.37 12.48
C LEU A 197 8.75 16.24 11.20
N PHE A 198 7.46 15.93 11.33
CA PHE A 198 6.50 15.98 10.23
C PHE A 198 6.37 17.38 9.61
N SER A 199 6.26 18.44 10.44
CA SER A 199 6.13 19.80 9.94
C SER A 199 7.42 20.31 9.27
N ASN A 200 8.59 19.92 9.79
CA ASN A 200 9.89 20.44 9.37
C ASN A 200 10.47 19.69 8.16
N THR A 201 10.11 18.41 7.97
CA THR A 201 10.57 17.63 6.81
C THR A 201 9.77 18.02 5.57
N LYS A 202 10.25 19.03 4.84
CA LYS A 202 9.62 19.52 3.60
C LYS A 202 10.07 18.75 2.37
N VAL A 203 11.35 18.40 2.30
CA VAL A 203 11.97 17.85 1.10
C VAL A 203 12.67 16.53 1.42
N ILE A 204 12.60 15.58 0.49
CA ILE A 204 13.38 14.34 0.54
C ILE A 204 14.18 14.16 -0.74
N ILE A 205 15.46 13.87 -0.55
CA ILE A 205 16.40 13.64 -1.65
C ILE A 205 16.40 12.15 -2.00
N SER A 206 16.06 11.83 -3.25
CA SER A 206 16.00 10.45 -3.79
C SER A 206 17.31 9.65 -3.62
N LYS A 207 18.45 10.34 -3.67
CA LYS A 207 19.79 9.74 -3.49
C LYS A 207 20.03 9.27 -2.05
N GLU A 208 19.36 9.88 -1.08
CA GLU A 208 19.47 9.54 0.33
C GLU A 208 18.42 8.53 0.78
N LEU A 209 17.20 8.64 0.25
CA LEU A 209 16.10 7.74 0.56
C LEU A 209 15.81 6.79 -0.61
N ASN A 210 16.51 5.67 -0.64
CA ASN A 210 16.25 4.59 -1.60
C ASN A 210 16.52 3.21 -0.99
N ALA A 211 15.94 2.16 -1.57
CA ALA A 211 15.99 0.81 -1.05
C ALA A 211 17.42 0.27 -0.84
N HIS A 212 18.38 0.69 -1.66
CA HIS A 212 19.78 0.31 -1.45
C HIS A 212 20.34 0.90 -0.16
N VAL A 213 20.14 2.20 0.08
CA VAL A 213 20.57 2.86 1.32
C VAL A 213 19.85 2.23 2.52
N LEU A 214 18.53 2.14 2.45
CA LEU A 214 17.70 1.59 3.53
C LEU A 214 18.16 0.18 3.95
N THR A 215 18.39 -0.71 2.99
CA THR A 215 18.76 -2.10 3.30
C THR A 215 20.25 -2.29 3.61
N LYS A 216 21.16 -1.57 2.94
CA LYS A 216 22.61 -1.81 3.07
C LYS A 216 23.30 -0.91 4.08
N VAL A 217 22.78 0.29 4.30
CA VAL A 217 23.33 1.26 5.26
C VAL A 217 22.49 1.23 6.54
N CYS A 218 21.17 1.40 6.43
CA CYS A 218 20.30 1.51 7.60
C CYS A 218 19.89 0.15 8.20
N GLY A 219 20.17 -0.96 7.50
CA GLY A 219 19.88 -2.31 7.97
C GLY A 219 18.40 -2.69 7.94
N ILE A 220 17.57 -1.97 7.18
CA ILE A 220 16.15 -2.26 7.06
C ILE A 220 15.91 -3.57 6.31
N ARG A 221 15.04 -4.41 6.85
CA ARG A 221 14.47 -5.57 6.17
C ARG A 221 13.23 -5.15 5.39
N LEU A 222 13.12 -5.63 4.16
CA LEU A 222 11.92 -5.41 3.34
C LEU A 222 11.01 -6.63 3.45
N GLN A 223 9.77 -6.42 3.86
CA GLN A 223 8.73 -7.43 3.91
C GLN A 223 7.64 -7.10 2.91
N TRP A 224 7.39 -8.03 1.98
CA TRP A 224 6.30 -7.87 1.03
C TRP A 224 5.00 -8.25 1.70
N VAL A 225 3.94 -7.48 1.49
CA VAL A 225 2.59 -7.70 2.04
C VAL A 225 1.56 -7.65 0.91
N ASP A 226 0.41 -8.32 1.10
CA ASP A 226 -0.66 -8.37 0.10
C ASP A 226 -1.58 -7.17 0.21
N SER A 227 -1.66 -6.51 1.37
CA SER A 227 -2.60 -5.41 1.55
C SER A 227 -1.99 -4.03 1.31
N LEU A 228 -2.77 -3.20 0.62
CA LEU A 228 -2.43 -1.85 0.22
C LEU A 228 -2.22 -0.93 1.43
N SER A 229 -3.07 -1.05 2.46
CA SER A 229 -3.02 -0.20 3.66
C SER A 229 -1.70 -0.30 4.43
N CYS A 230 -0.97 -1.41 4.31
CA CYS A 230 0.32 -1.65 4.97
C CYS A 230 1.53 -1.02 4.24
N HIS A 231 1.34 -0.43 3.07
CA HIS A 231 2.45 0.06 2.25
C HIS A 231 3.24 1.18 2.95
N LEU A 232 4.57 1.01 3.05
CA LEU A 232 5.51 1.90 3.76
C LEU A 232 5.34 1.98 5.29
N GLU A 233 4.58 1.08 5.90
CA GLU A 233 4.61 0.94 7.36
C GLU A 233 6.01 0.49 7.81
N LEU A 234 6.54 1.12 8.87
CA LEU A 234 7.88 0.86 9.38
C LEU A 234 7.81 0.47 10.86
N ASP A 235 8.12 -0.78 11.15
CA ASP A 235 8.44 -1.19 12.51
C ASP A 235 9.88 -0.74 12.84
N ARG A 236 9.99 0.34 13.63
CA ARG A 236 11.27 0.88 14.07
C ARG A 236 12.05 -0.10 14.96
N HIS A 237 11.36 -0.99 15.69
CA HIS A 237 11.98 -1.92 16.63
C HIS A 237 12.65 -3.08 15.89
N SER A 238 11.92 -3.78 15.01
CA SER A 238 12.52 -4.84 14.18
C SER A 238 13.34 -4.31 12.99
N GLY A 239 13.14 -3.05 12.62
CA GLY A 239 13.73 -2.47 11.41
C GLY A 239 13.13 -3.07 10.14
N THR A 240 11.83 -3.38 10.15
CA THR A 240 11.12 -3.99 9.02
C THR A 240 10.22 -2.96 8.35
N LEU A 241 10.39 -2.78 7.05
CA LEU A 241 9.55 -1.95 6.19
C LEU A 241 8.62 -2.85 5.37
N PHE A 242 7.32 -2.61 5.47
CA PHE A 242 6.28 -3.37 4.78
C PHE A 242 5.95 -2.73 3.42
N LEU A 243 5.94 -3.52 2.34
CA LEU A 243 5.74 -3.07 0.97
C LEU A 243 4.65 -3.88 0.27
N TYR A 244 3.60 -3.20 -0.20
CA TYR A 244 2.48 -3.78 -0.95
C TYR A 244 2.87 -4.39 -2.31
N ARG A 245 2.73 -5.69 -2.50
CA ARG A 245 3.33 -6.40 -3.64
C ARG A 245 2.59 -6.32 -4.99
N TYR A 246 1.42 -5.68 -5.08
CA TYR A 246 0.60 -5.69 -6.31
C TYR A 246 0.27 -4.30 -6.89
N PRO A 247 1.28 -3.49 -7.28
CA PRO A 247 1.08 -2.14 -7.79
C PRO A 247 0.23 -2.03 -9.09
N SER A 248 0.10 -3.09 -9.90
CA SER A 248 -0.80 -3.06 -11.06
C SER A 248 -2.28 -2.87 -10.68
N PHE A 249 -2.67 -3.24 -9.46
CA PHE A 249 -4.00 -2.95 -8.93
C PHE A 249 -4.26 -1.44 -8.85
N CYS A 250 -3.25 -0.66 -8.43
CA CYS A 250 -3.34 0.80 -8.40
C CYS A 250 -3.53 1.35 -9.83
N VAL A 251 -2.78 0.84 -10.81
CA VAL A 251 -2.91 1.24 -12.21
C VAL A 251 -4.30 0.94 -12.77
N SER A 252 -4.80 -0.29 -12.57
CA SER A 252 -6.14 -0.70 -13.02
C SER A 252 -7.24 0.14 -12.36
N SER A 253 -7.08 0.47 -11.07
CA SER A 253 -8.02 1.33 -10.35
C SER A 253 -8.01 2.78 -10.84
N LEU A 254 -6.85 3.31 -11.26
CA LEU A 254 -6.70 4.68 -11.77
C LEU A 254 -7.16 4.84 -13.22
N GLN A 255 -6.86 3.89 -14.11
CA GLN A 255 -7.23 3.95 -15.53
C GLN A 255 -8.74 4.05 -15.77
N ARG A 256 -9.56 3.60 -14.82
CA ARG A 256 -11.03 3.60 -14.95
C ARG A 256 -11.67 4.96 -14.72
N GLN A 257 -10.89 5.99 -14.38
CA GLN A 257 -11.38 7.34 -14.16
C GLN A 257 -11.57 8.18 -15.44
N ASP A 258 -11.02 7.77 -16.57
CA ASP A 258 -11.07 8.55 -17.82
C ASP A 258 -12.52 8.70 -18.38
N THR A 259 -13.44 7.87 -17.88
CA THR A 259 -14.89 8.06 -18.02
C THR A 259 -15.49 8.23 -16.62
N LYS A 260 -16.22 9.32 -16.38
CA LYS A 260 -16.91 9.63 -15.09
C LYS A 260 -17.76 8.48 -14.51
N GLU A 261 -18.05 7.44 -15.29
CA GLU A 261 -18.93 6.32 -14.97
C GLU A 261 -18.27 5.12 -14.25
N ARG A 262 -16.94 5.07 -14.02
CA ARG A 262 -16.32 3.84 -13.49
C ARG A 262 -15.29 4.05 -12.36
N ARG A 263 -15.73 4.64 -11.24
CA ARG A 263 -14.98 4.50 -9.97
C ARG A 263 -14.83 3.02 -9.60
N SER A 264 -13.72 2.64 -8.96
CA SER A 264 -13.53 1.29 -8.40
C SER A 264 -14.01 1.23 -6.94
N ALA A 265 -14.20 0.02 -6.40
CA ALA A 265 -14.71 -0.18 -5.04
C ALA A 265 -13.90 0.57 -3.96
N ILE A 266 -12.57 0.66 -4.10
CA ILE A 266 -11.72 1.40 -3.16
C ILE A 266 -12.04 2.90 -3.11
N HIS A 267 -12.43 3.51 -4.23
CA HIS A 267 -12.81 4.93 -4.26
C HIS A 267 -14.08 5.15 -3.44
N ARG A 268 -15.05 4.23 -3.51
CA ARG A 268 -16.30 4.26 -2.74
C ARG A 268 -16.12 3.98 -1.25
N CYS A 269 -14.93 3.62 -0.83
CA CYS A 269 -14.57 3.58 0.59
C CYS A 269 -14.09 4.93 1.12
N GLY A 270 -13.88 5.93 0.26
CA GLY A 270 -13.66 7.31 0.66
C GLY A 270 -14.97 8.07 0.85
N PHE A 271 -14.89 9.25 1.48
CA PHE A 271 -16.04 10.16 1.54
C PHE A 271 -16.23 10.93 0.24
N GLU A 272 -17.49 11.21 -0.13
CA GLU A 272 -17.79 12.09 -1.27
C GLU A 272 -17.32 13.53 -1.03
N ARG A 273 -17.26 13.95 0.23
CA ARG A 273 -16.85 15.29 0.65
C ARG A 273 -16.00 15.22 1.91
N PRO A 274 -15.02 16.12 2.08
CA PRO A 274 -14.26 16.21 3.32
C PRO A 274 -15.21 16.42 4.52
N GLY A 275 -15.17 15.49 5.46
CA GLY A 275 -15.93 15.57 6.71
C GLY A 275 -15.09 16.10 7.87
N SER A 276 -15.67 16.12 9.07
CA SER A 276 -14.94 16.38 10.32
C SER A 276 -14.06 15.21 10.76
N VAL A 277 -14.32 14.01 10.23
CA VAL A 277 -13.58 12.78 10.51
C VAL A 277 -12.35 12.72 9.61
N PRO A 278 -11.16 12.44 10.15
CA PRO A 278 -9.94 12.34 9.36
C PRO A 278 -9.97 11.04 8.53
N TRP A 279 -10.54 11.11 7.33
CA TRP A 279 -10.60 10.00 6.38
C TRP A 279 -10.54 10.52 4.95
N ALA A 280 -9.97 9.72 4.05
CA ALA A 280 -9.81 10.08 2.64
C ALA A 280 -11.15 10.35 1.93
N SER A 281 -11.15 11.35 1.05
CA SER A 281 -12.13 11.52 -0.03
C SER A 281 -11.85 10.57 -1.21
N GLU A 282 -12.75 10.50 -2.19
CA GLU A 282 -12.49 9.75 -3.44
C GLU A 282 -11.26 10.28 -4.19
N GLU A 283 -11.04 11.59 -4.15
CA GLU A 283 -9.87 12.26 -4.72
C GLU A 283 -8.60 11.90 -3.95
N ASP A 284 -8.64 11.90 -2.62
CA ASP A 284 -7.51 11.47 -1.78
C ASP A 284 -7.13 10.01 -2.06
N VAL A 285 -8.11 9.11 -2.26
CA VAL A 285 -7.84 7.72 -2.67
C VAL A 285 -7.10 7.67 -4.01
N THR A 286 -7.49 8.52 -4.96
CA THR A 286 -6.83 8.61 -6.28
C THR A 286 -5.37 9.03 -6.13
N GLU A 287 -5.11 10.08 -5.35
CA GLU A 287 -3.77 10.58 -5.07
C GLU A 287 -2.93 9.54 -4.32
N LEU A 288 -3.48 8.86 -3.31
CA LEU A 288 -2.81 7.78 -2.59
C LEU A 288 -2.37 6.64 -3.51
N LEU A 289 -3.23 6.21 -4.44
CA LEU A 289 -2.87 5.17 -5.42
C LEU A 289 -1.71 5.61 -6.33
N GLN A 290 -1.67 6.89 -6.71
CA GLN A 290 -0.55 7.46 -7.48
C GLN A 290 0.73 7.53 -6.64
N GLU A 291 0.62 7.93 -5.37
CA GLU A 291 1.75 7.98 -4.44
C GLU A 291 2.37 6.61 -4.18
N ILE A 292 1.56 5.56 -4.08
CA ILE A 292 2.07 4.17 -3.96
C ILE A 292 2.89 3.78 -5.18
N LEU A 293 2.47 4.19 -6.39
CA LEU A 293 3.25 3.96 -7.60
C LEU A 293 4.54 4.80 -7.61
N LEU A 294 4.45 6.07 -7.21
CA LEU A 294 5.60 6.98 -7.15
C LEU A 294 6.63 6.53 -6.11
N SER A 295 6.19 5.99 -4.98
CA SER A 295 7.08 5.48 -3.92
C SER A 295 7.97 4.33 -4.42
N TYR A 296 7.48 3.48 -5.33
CA TYR A 296 8.30 2.45 -5.98
C TYR A 296 9.39 3.05 -6.85
N ARG A 297 9.11 4.18 -7.51
CA ARG A 297 10.11 4.93 -8.29
C ARG A 297 11.14 5.60 -7.37
N LEU A 298 10.71 6.15 -6.23
CA LEU A 298 11.57 6.69 -5.17
C LEU A 298 12.50 5.61 -4.60
N LEU A 299 11.95 4.50 -4.14
CA LEU A 299 12.72 3.45 -3.48
C LEU A 299 13.61 2.66 -4.44
N PHE A 300 13.11 2.30 -5.61
CA PHE A 300 13.79 1.37 -6.52
C PHE A 300 14.14 1.98 -7.87
N GLY A 301 13.17 2.64 -8.51
CA GLY A 301 13.23 3.05 -9.91
C GLY A 301 14.41 3.95 -10.26
N GLN A 302 14.71 4.95 -9.44
CA GLN A 302 15.71 5.98 -9.75
C GLN A 302 17.17 5.51 -9.54
N SER A 303 17.43 4.67 -8.52
CA SER A 303 18.78 4.23 -8.17
C SER A 303 19.20 2.92 -8.87
N ARG A 304 20.30 2.94 -9.64
CA ARG A 304 20.85 1.71 -10.28
C ARG A 304 21.12 0.60 -9.25
N ARG A 305 21.59 0.97 -8.06
CA ARG A 305 21.89 0.02 -6.99
C ARG A 305 20.61 -0.57 -6.40
N SER A 306 19.56 0.23 -6.25
CA SER A 306 18.25 -0.26 -5.81
C SER A 306 17.59 -1.16 -6.84
N ARG A 307 17.67 -0.85 -8.14
CA ARG A 307 17.20 -1.75 -9.21
C ARG A 307 17.92 -3.10 -9.19
N SER A 308 19.24 -3.09 -8.99
CA SER A 308 20.02 -4.33 -8.86
C SER A 308 19.69 -5.11 -7.58
N LEU A 309 19.37 -4.42 -6.49
CA LEU A 309 18.92 -5.03 -5.25
C LEU A 309 17.56 -5.71 -5.44
N PHE A 310 16.60 -5.02 -6.06
CA PHE A 310 15.25 -5.52 -6.27
C PHE A 310 15.22 -6.89 -6.97
N ARG A 311 16.05 -7.08 -8.00
CA ARG A 311 16.17 -8.37 -8.72
C ARG A 311 16.56 -9.56 -7.83
N ARG A 312 17.10 -9.30 -6.63
CA ARG A 312 17.48 -10.32 -5.64
C ARG A 312 16.44 -10.52 -4.54
N LEU A 313 15.47 -9.60 -4.38
CA LEU A 313 14.50 -9.64 -3.29
C LEU A 313 13.41 -10.71 -3.45
N ARG A 314 13.18 -11.18 -4.68
CA ARG A 314 12.19 -12.24 -5.01
C ARG A 314 10.84 -12.04 -4.29
N PRO A 315 10.09 -10.94 -4.58
CA PRO A 315 8.84 -10.59 -3.88
C PRO A 315 7.79 -11.71 -3.86
N PHE A 316 7.80 -12.58 -4.87
CA PHE A 316 6.83 -13.66 -5.04
C PHE A 316 7.42 -15.07 -4.78
N ALA A 317 8.51 -15.21 -4.01
CA ALA A 317 9.24 -16.48 -3.87
C ALA A 317 8.40 -17.69 -3.40
N ARG A 318 7.26 -17.46 -2.75
CA ARG A 318 6.34 -18.50 -2.25
C ARG A 318 5.02 -18.58 -3.04
N ILE A 319 4.95 -17.89 -4.18
CA ILE A 319 3.75 -17.75 -4.99
C ILE A 319 4.05 -18.31 -6.39
N PRO A 320 3.18 -19.15 -6.97
CA PRO A 320 3.29 -19.57 -8.36
C PRO A 320 3.26 -18.40 -9.35
N ASP A 321 3.79 -18.59 -10.56
CA ASP A 321 3.94 -17.52 -11.55
C ASP A 321 2.59 -16.86 -11.94
N GLU A 322 1.49 -17.61 -11.85
CA GLU A 322 0.14 -17.09 -12.08
C GLU A 322 -0.24 -15.99 -11.09
N GLY A 323 0.26 -16.04 -9.87
CA GLY A 323 0.02 -15.05 -8.83
C GLY A 323 1.00 -13.87 -8.84
N HIS A 324 1.92 -13.81 -9.82
CA HIS A 324 2.91 -12.74 -9.88
C HIS A 324 2.35 -11.51 -10.57
N ASP A 325 2.41 -10.38 -9.87
CA ASP A 325 2.25 -9.09 -10.53
C ASP A 325 3.55 -8.70 -11.25
N GLN A 326 3.58 -8.96 -12.55
CA GLN A 326 4.71 -8.64 -13.43
C GLN A 326 5.01 -7.13 -13.46
N PHE A 327 4.00 -6.28 -13.20
CA PHE A 327 4.17 -4.83 -13.17
C PHE A 327 5.11 -4.38 -12.06
N LEU A 328 5.12 -5.05 -10.90
CA LEU A 328 6.05 -4.75 -9.80
C LEU A 328 7.51 -4.83 -10.29
N SER A 329 7.83 -5.84 -11.10
CA SER A 329 9.16 -5.98 -11.69
C SER A 329 9.47 -4.85 -12.66
N LEU A 330 8.51 -4.43 -13.48
CA LEU A 330 8.67 -3.34 -14.44
C LEU A 330 8.94 -2.00 -13.74
N ILE A 331 8.11 -1.62 -12.77
CA ILE A 331 8.21 -0.34 -12.07
C ILE A 331 9.47 -0.24 -11.19
N CYS A 332 9.93 -1.36 -10.61
CA CYS A 332 11.11 -1.35 -9.73
C CYS A 332 12.45 -1.60 -10.44
N SER A 333 12.49 -2.31 -11.56
CA SER A 333 13.76 -2.79 -12.16
C SER A 333 14.24 -2.01 -13.38
N ARG A 334 13.39 -1.19 -14.00
CA ARG A 334 13.70 -0.41 -15.21
C ARG A 334 14.05 1.05 -14.87
N LYS A 335 15.02 1.62 -15.59
CA LYS A 335 15.42 3.03 -15.43
C LYS A 335 14.35 3.94 -16.03
N GLN A 336 14.03 3.73 -17.30
CA GLN A 336 12.90 4.36 -17.98
C GLN A 336 11.76 3.36 -18.05
N PHE A 337 10.55 3.84 -17.81
CA PHE A 337 9.36 3.03 -17.71
C PHE A 337 8.18 3.84 -18.22
N ASN A 338 7.46 3.28 -19.18
CA ASN A 338 6.24 3.89 -19.70
C ASN A 338 5.07 3.26 -18.94
N CYS A 339 4.40 4.07 -18.14
CA CYS A 339 3.14 3.75 -17.51
C CYS A 339 2.03 4.52 -18.22
N SER A 340 0.79 4.02 -18.19
CA SER A 340 -0.37 4.83 -18.58
C SER A 340 -0.61 5.99 -17.61
N ILE A 341 -0.11 5.87 -16.37
CA ILE A 341 -0.22 6.90 -15.33
C ILE A 341 1.06 7.74 -15.33
N THR A 342 0.93 9.04 -15.49
CA THR A 342 2.07 9.97 -15.46
C THR A 342 2.64 10.05 -14.05
N LEU A 343 3.86 9.56 -13.86
CA LEU A 343 4.61 9.65 -12.59
C LEU A 343 5.76 10.63 -12.77
N ILE A 344 5.80 11.69 -11.96
CA ILE A 344 6.84 12.72 -12.04
C ILE A 344 7.98 12.36 -11.08
N GLU A 345 9.10 11.88 -11.65
CA GLU A 345 10.32 11.61 -10.88
C GLU A 345 11.13 12.88 -10.66
N ARG A 346 11.49 13.16 -9.41
CA ARG A 346 12.30 14.32 -9.00
C ARG A 346 13.57 13.89 -8.27
N GLU A 347 14.62 14.69 -8.34
CA GLU A 347 15.77 14.46 -7.46
C GLU A 347 15.42 14.78 -6.00
N GLU A 348 14.62 15.83 -5.82
CA GLU A 348 14.08 16.36 -4.56
C GLU A 348 12.55 16.33 -4.63
N TYR A 349 11.94 15.55 -3.75
CA TYR A 349 10.48 15.47 -3.64
C TYR A 349 9.98 16.44 -2.57
N ASP A 350 8.97 17.23 -2.90
CA ASP A 350 8.23 18.00 -1.91
C ASP A 350 7.20 17.09 -1.23
N MET A 351 7.25 17.01 0.09
CA MET A 351 6.43 16.07 0.85
C MET A 351 4.94 16.42 0.83
N ALA A 352 4.59 17.71 0.81
CA ALA A 352 3.19 18.14 0.77
C ALA A 352 2.59 18.07 -0.64
N GLY A 353 3.42 18.24 -1.68
CA GLY A 353 3.01 18.18 -3.08
C GLY A 353 3.05 16.77 -3.67
N ASP A 354 4.17 16.06 -3.55
CA ASP A 354 4.39 14.77 -4.22
C ASP A 354 3.95 13.55 -3.39
N PHE A 355 3.90 13.68 -2.05
CA PHE A 355 3.48 12.58 -1.14
C PHE A 355 2.51 13.01 -0.01
N PRO A 356 1.44 13.77 -0.26
CA PRO A 356 0.52 14.24 0.79
C PRO A 356 -0.06 13.14 1.70
N HIS A 357 -0.29 11.93 1.20
CA HIS A 357 -0.96 10.84 1.93
C HIS A 357 0.03 9.89 2.61
N LEU A 358 1.14 9.56 1.93
CA LEU A 358 2.23 8.73 2.47
C LEU A 358 3.26 9.55 3.25
N ARG A 359 3.04 10.87 3.40
CA ARG A 359 3.96 11.81 4.07
C ARG A 359 4.42 11.31 5.42
N SER A 360 3.48 10.93 6.31
CA SER A 360 3.81 10.49 7.67
C SER A 360 4.77 9.29 7.65
N ARG A 361 4.48 8.30 6.82
CA ARG A 361 5.29 7.07 6.65
C ARG A 361 6.66 7.34 6.06
N ILE A 362 6.72 8.17 5.02
CA ILE A 362 7.97 8.53 4.35
C ILE A 362 8.86 9.38 5.27
N VAL A 363 8.28 10.34 6.00
CA VAL A 363 9.00 11.14 6.99
C VAL A 363 9.53 10.26 8.12
N ARG A 364 8.73 9.31 8.62
CA ARG A 364 9.14 8.31 9.62
C ARG A 364 10.32 7.48 9.13
N LEU A 365 10.27 7.04 7.87
CA LEU A 365 11.33 6.28 7.23
C LEU A 365 12.61 7.11 7.03
N ASN A 366 12.47 8.38 6.64
CA ASN A 366 13.60 9.30 6.48
C ASN A 366 14.29 9.60 7.82
N SER A 367 13.50 9.86 8.86
CA SER A 367 14.01 10.04 10.23
C SER A 367 14.79 8.81 10.70
N TYR A 368 14.22 7.62 10.50
CA TYR A 368 14.92 6.37 10.81
C TYR A 368 16.24 6.26 10.03
N ALA A 369 16.22 6.52 8.72
CA ALA A 369 17.40 6.45 7.88
C ALA A 369 18.50 7.45 8.29
N SER A 370 18.13 8.66 8.72
CA SER A 370 19.05 9.70 9.19
C SER A 370 19.64 9.40 10.57
N SER A 371 18.89 8.69 11.43
CA SER A 371 19.40 8.26 12.76
C SER A 371 20.47 7.16 12.68
N LYS A 372 20.48 6.36 11.61
CA LYS A 372 21.41 5.24 11.45
C LYS A 372 22.71 5.68 10.79
N LYS A 373 23.77 5.83 11.59
CA LYS A 373 25.14 6.04 11.10
C LYS A 373 25.74 4.75 10.53
N PRO A 374 26.61 4.82 9.50
CA PRO A 374 27.32 3.66 8.98
C PRO A 374 28.24 3.08 10.06
N ARG A 375 28.11 1.78 10.36
CA ARG A 375 28.86 1.11 11.45
C ARG A 375 30.12 0.39 10.98
N SER A 376 30.30 0.22 9.68
CA SER A 376 31.44 -0.50 9.08
C SER A 376 32.18 0.39 8.09
N ILE A 377 33.50 0.22 7.96
CA ILE A 377 34.34 0.87 6.94
C ILE A 377 33.76 0.65 5.53
N ARG A 378 33.21 -0.55 5.24
CA ARG A 378 32.57 -0.84 3.95
C ARG A 378 31.24 -0.10 3.76
N GLN A 379 30.56 0.23 4.86
CA GLN A 379 29.33 1.04 4.85
C GLN A 379 29.67 2.52 4.73
N LEU A 380 30.69 3.00 5.45
CA LEU A 380 31.21 4.36 5.30
C LEU A 380 31.69 4.59 3.86
N TRP A 381 32.37 3.61 3.26
CA TRP A 381 32.71 3.58 1.83
C TRP A 381 31.52 3.40 0.88
N ARG A 382 30.29 3.21 1.35
CA ARG A 382 29.09 3.24 0.48
C ARG A 382 28.17 4.42 0.74
N ASP A 383 28.30 5.03 1.90
CA ASP A 383 27.45 6.11 2.36
C ASP A 383 27.99 7.45 1.86
N LYS A 384 27.29 8.03 0.87
CA LYS A 384 27.61 9.34 0.30
C LYS A 384 26.78 10.48 0.93
N ARG A 385 25.95 10.18 1.94
CA ARG A 385 25.04 11.17 2.54
C ARG A 385 25.81 12.15 3.40
N ASP A 386 26.77 11.65 4.18
CA ASP A 386 27.70 12.48 4.95
C ASP A 386 28.99 12.69 4.14
N SER A 387 29.00 13.74 3.31
CA SER A 387 30.17 14.10 2.50
C SER A 387 31.40 14.41 3.36
N THR A 388 31.21 14.90 4.60
CA THR A 388 32.30 15.24 5.51
C THR A 388 32.95 13.98 6.07
N ALA A 389 32.16 13.03 6.58
CA ALA A 389 32.68 11.76 7.07
C ALA A 389 33.31 10.93 5.95
N TRP A 390 32.75 10.99 4.74
CA TRP A 390 33.33 10.38 3.54
C TRP A 390 34.71 10.97 3.21
N LEU A 391 34.82 12.29 3.12
CA LEU A 391 36.08 12.98 2.83
C LEU A 391 37.13 12.74 3.91
N ALA A 392 36.74 12.82 5.19
CA ALA A 392 37.63 12.52 6.31
C ALA A 392 38.18 11.10 6.24
N PHE A 393 37.34 10.11 5.91
CA PHE A 393 37.77 8.73 5.71
C PHE A 393 38.82 8.60 4.60
N TRP A 394 38.58 9.21 3.44
CA TRP A 394 39.54 9.18 2.32
C TRP A 394 40.84 9.93 2.62
N SER A 395 40.75 11.07 3.30
CA SER A 395 41.93 11.82 3.75
C SER A 395 42.79 10.96 4.67
N VAL A 396 42.21 10.33 5.70
CA VAL A 396 42.96 9.45 6.62
C VAL A 396 43.57 8.26 5.86
N LEU A 397 42.84 7.67 4.91
CA LEU A 397 43.34 6.53 4.14
C LEU A 397 44.52 6.91 3.24
N ILE A 398 44.44 8.07 2.57
CA ILE A 398 45.51 8.57 1.69
C ILE A 398 46.72 9.05 2.52
N PHE A 399 46.51 9.94 3.50
CA PHE A 399 47.61 10.44 4.32
C PHE A 399 48.26 9.34 5.16
N GLY A 400 47.45 8.45 5.75
CA GLY A 400 47.97 7.31 6.52
C GLY A 400 48.78 6.34 5.68
N SER A 401 48.34 6.02 4.46
CA SER A 401 49.11 5.14 3.56
C SER A 401 50.42 5.78 3.09
N VAL A 402 50.41 7.08 2.77
CA VAL A 402 51.63 7.83 2.43
C VAL A 402 52.60 7.88 3.61
N SER A 403 52.12 8.13 4.83
CA SER A 403 52.96 8.14 6.03
C SER A 403 53.61 6.78 6.31
N ILE A 404 52.88 5.68 6.14
CA ILE A 404 53.44 4.32 6.30
C ILE A 404 54.52 4.06 5.25
N LEU A 405 54.28 4.43 3.98
CA LEU A 405 55.25 4.25 2.89
C LEU A 405 56.54 5.02 3.16
N LEU A 406 56.42 6.30 3.54
CA LEU A 406 57.56 7.15 3.90
C LEU A 406 58.31 6.58 5.11
N GLY A 407 57.59 6.08 6.12
CA GLY A 407 58.18 5.43 7.29
C GLY A 407 58.99 4.17 6.94
N VAL A 408 58.49 3.33 6.02
CA VAL A 408 59.22 2.16 5.53
C VAL A 408 60.51 2.59 4.80
N VAL A 409 60.41 3.57 3.91
CA VAL A 409 61.58 4.10 3.17
C VAL A 409 62.62 4.66 4.14
N GLN A 410 62.20 5.44 5.13
CA GLN A 410 63.09 6.00 6.15
C GLN A 410 63.79 4.90 6.96
N THR A 411 63.04 3.87 7.36
CA THR A 411 63.62 2.72 8.09
C THR A 411 64.66 1.99 7.24
N VAL A 412 64.41 1.79 5.94
CA VAL A 412 65.38 1.18 5.01
C VAL A 412 66.65 2.01 4.91
N PHE A 413 66.53 3.34 4.76
CA PHE A 413 67.70 4.23 4.73
C PHE A 413 68.51 4.18 6.03
N GLN A 414 67.85 4.14 7.18
CA GLN A 414 68.52 4.04 8.49
C GLN A 414 69.29 2.71 8.64
N ILE A 415 68.69 1.59 8.22
CA ILE A 415 69.37 0.28 8.23
C ILE A 415 70.60 0.31 7.32
N MET A 416 70.46 0.87 6.11
CA MET A 416 71.57 0.97 5.16
C MET A 416 72.72 1.82 5.71
N GLN A 417 72.42 2.96 6.34
CA GLN A 417 73.41 3.81 7.01
C GLN A 417 74.10 3.08 8.17
N TYR A 418 73.34 2.36 8.99
CA TYR A 418 73.89 1.59 10.11
C TYR A 418 74.86 0.49 9.65
N VAL A 419 74.51 -0.25 8.58
CA VAL A 419 75.39 -1.28 8.01
C VAL A 419 76.68 -0.67 7.46
N LEU A 420 76.60 0.47 6.76
CA LEU A 420 77.78 1.18 6.25
C LEU A 420 78.70 1.64 7.39
N ALA A 421 78.13 2.15 8.49
CA ALA A 421 78.89 2.57 9.66
C ALA A 421 79.62 1.40 10.35
N LEU A 422 78.99 0.22 10.45
CA LEU A 422 79.63 -0.99 10.96
C LEU A 422 80.78 -1.48 10.08
N GLN A 423 80.70 -1.28 8.76
CA GLN A 423 81.80 -1.59 7.84
C GLN A 423 82.98 -0.62 8.02
N GLN A 424 82.72 0.66 8.29
CA GLN A 424 83.75 1.67 8.51
C GLN A 424 84.43 1.55 9.87
N GLY A 425 83.72 1.14 10.93
CA GLY A 425 84.31 0.94 12.27
C GLY A 425 85.06 -0.38 12.45
N ARG A 426 85.12 -1.24 11.41
CA ARG A 426 85.91 -2.49 11.37
C ARG A 426 87.19 -2.38 10.55
N ALA A 427 87.43 -1.23 9.90
CA ALA A 427 88.72 -0.84 9.34
C ALA A 427 89.48 -0.03 10.40
#